data_AF-A0AAW3MK57-F1
#
_entry.id   AF-A0AAW3MK57-F1
#
_cell.length_a   1.000
_cell.length_b   1.000
_cell.length_c   1.000
_cell.angle_alpha   90.00
_cell.angle_beta   90.00
_cell.angle_gamma   90.00
#
_symmetry.space_group_name_H-M   'P 1'
#
loop_
_entity.id
_entity.type
_entity.pdbx_description
1 polymer ?
#
loop_
_entity_poly.entity_id
_entity_poly.type
_entity_poly.pdbx_seq_one_letter_code
_entity_poly.pdbx_strand_id
1 'polypeptide(L)'
;MPVFKIGDYRPDNPDTFTVGGLNNIRFVANTCTVDAQSSRIQAPLGTVRVQDFTGRHSYTTEKSFQPIRLNCGADLAGAYNVSLTFNATPDPGNAPGVLALTPDAGVATGVGIQLLMNGAPVAWGKSVKIGATPDPTLSVPLTARYYQTGDRITAGVANGTATFVVNYN
;
A
#
# COMPACT_ATOMS: atom_id res chain seq x y z
N MET A 1 18.35 26.60 -28.44
CA MET A 1 17.44 25.60 -27.86
C MET A 1 16.03 25.99 -28.27
N PRO A 2 15.30 25.23 -29.10
CA PRO A 2 13.97 25.64 -29.50
C PRO A 2 13.01 25.39 -28.34
N VAL A 3 12.50 26.49 -27.78
CA VAL A 3 11.40 26.49 -26.81
C VAL A 3 10.13 26.70 -27.62
N PHE A 4 9.28 25.68 -27.74
CA PHE A 4 7.97 25.81 -28.37
C PHE A 4 7.00 26.35 -27.31
N LYS A 5 6.69 27.65 -27.38
CA LYS A 5 5.65 28.29 -26.56
C LYS A 5 4.43 28.55 -27.44
N ILE A 6 3.28 28.01 -27.05
CA ILE A 6 1.99 28.26 -27.70
C ILE A 6 1.11 29.05 -26.72
N GLY A 7 0.73 30.27 -27.09
CA GLY A 7 -0.30 31.09 -26.43
C GLY A 7 0.01 32.58 -26.42
N ASP A 8 -1.03 33.42 -26.47
CA ASP A 8 -0.94 34.88 -26.30
C ASP A 8 -0.82 35.22 -24.80
N TYR A 9 0.19 36.01 -24.45
CA TYR A 9 0.50 36.42 -23.09
C TYR A 9 -0.56 37.39 -22.56
N ARG A 10 -1.27 36.98 -21.50
CA ARG A 10 -2.16 37.85 -20.72
C ARG A 10 -1.42 38.37 -19.48
N PRO A 11 -1.14 39.69 -19.37
CA PRO A 11 -0.38 40.25 -18.25
C PRO A 11 -1.12 40.19 -16.90
N ASP A 12 -2.42 39.90 -16.91
CA ASP A 12 -3.30 39.79 -15.75
C ASP A 12 -3.37 38.40 -15.12
N ASN A 13 -3.00 37.32 -15.84
CA ASN A 13 -2.94 35.97 -15.27
C ASN A 13 -1.95 35.04 -16.03
N PRO A 14 -0.68 34.96 -15.61
CA PRO A 14 0.39 34.31 -16.37
C PRO A 14 0.31 32.78 -16.47
N ASP A 15 -0.64 32.14 -15.77
CA ASP A 15 -0.75 30.67 -15.67
C ASP A 15 -1.77 30.06 -16.64
N THR A 16 -2.40 30.85 -17.51
CA THR A 16 -3.45 30.36 -18.42
C THR A 16 -3.00 30.44 -19.89
N PHE A 17 -2.81 29.28 -20.53
CA PHE A 17 -2.54 29.17 -21.96
C PHE A 17 -3.78 28.62 -22.67
N THR A 18 -4.39 29.42 -23.55
CA THR A 18 -5.52 29.00 -24.39
C THR A 18 -5.04 28.55 -25.77
N VAL A 19 -5.39 27.32 -26.16
CA VAL A 19 -5.13 26.78 -27.50
C VAL A 19 -6.45 26.68 -28.27
N GLY A 20 -6.60 27.44 -29.35
CA GLY A 20 -7.78 27.42 -30.23
C GLY A 20 -7.53 26.61 -31.50
N GLY A 21 -8.56 25.90 -31.99
CA GLY A 21 -8.52 25.16 -33.27
C GLY A 21 -8.28 23.65 -33.17
N LEU A 22 -8.27 23.08 -31.97
CA LEU A 22 -8.16 21.64 -31.76
C LEU A 22 -9.55 21.04 -31.55
N ASN A 23 -10.08 20.38 -32.58
CA ASN A 23 -11.42 19.75 -32.54
C ASN A 23 -11.45 18.43 -31.73
N ASN A 24 -10.31 17.95 -31.24
CA ASN A 24 -10.22 16.70 -30.49
C ASN A 24 -8.98 16.66 -29.55
N ILE A 25 -8.93 17.54 -28.55
CA ILE A 25 -7.95 17.41 -27.45
C ILE A 25 -8.54 16.48 -26.40
N ARG A 26 -7.88 15.36 -26.12
CA ARG A 26 -8.20 14.50 -24.98
C ARG A 26 -7.03 14.49 -24.02
N PHE A 27 -7.22 15.08 -22.84
CA PHE A 27 -6.30 14.92 -21.73
C PHE A 27 -6.54 13.54 -21.14
N VAL A 28 -5.56 12.66 -21.31
CA VAL A 28 -5.63 11.32 -20.77
C VAL A 28 -4.85 11.29 -19.46
N ALA A 29 -5.49 10.84 -18.40
CA ALA A 29 -4.78 10.55 -17.16
C ALA A 29 -3.81 9.38 -17.41
N ASN A 30 -2.61 9.46 -16.83
CA ASN A 30 -1.60 8.40 -16.93
C ASN A 30 -1.46 7.60 -15.63
N THR A 31 -2.28 7.91 -14.62
CA THR A 31 -2.17 7.35 -13.27
C THR A 31 -3.50 6.80 -12.81
N CYS A 32 -3.50 5.63 -12.18
CA CYS A 32 -4.69 5.16 -11.48
C CYS A 32 -4.91 5.98 -10.21
N THR A 33 -6.16 6.28 -9.88
CA THR A 33 -6.48 6.93 -8.61
C THR A 33 -6.52 5.84 -7.52
N VAL A 34 -5.75 6.05 -6.45
CA VAL A 34 -5.88 5.26 -5.24
C VAL A 34 -7.20 5.65 -4.58
N ASP A 35 -8.06 4.69 -4.28
CA ASP A 35 -9.33 4.98 -3.61
C ASP A 35 -9.07 5.70 -2.28
N ALA A 36 -9.86 6.72 -1.95
CA ALA A 36 -9.72 7.48 -0.71
C ALA A 36 -9.80 6.59 0.54
N GLN A 37 -10.52 5.46 0.49
CA GLN A 37 -10.59 4.46 1.56
C GLN A 37 -9.29 3.64 1.68
N SER A 38 -8.52 3.52 0.60
CA SER A 38 -7.21 2.86 0.61
C SER A 38 -6.09 3.75 1.17
N SER A 39 -6.33 5.06 1.36
CA SER A 39 -5.34 5.99 1.92
C SER A 39 -5.02 5.71 3.41
N ARG A 40 -5.98 5.18 4.17
CA ARG A 40 -5.83 4.78 5.58
C ARG A 40 -6.60 3.50 5.85
N ILE A 41 -5.98 2.38 5.50
CA ILE A 41 -6.54 1.07 5.76
C ILE A 41 -6.30 0.71 7.22
N GLN A 42 -7.38 0.54 7.98
CA GLN A 42 -7.34 0.03 9.35
C GLN A 42 -7.46 -1.49 9.32
N ALA A 43 -6.50 -2.18 9.94
CA ALA A 43 -6.49 -3.62 10.09
C ALA A 43 -6.71 -3.99 11.57
N PRO A 44 -7.97 -4.01 12.06
CA PRO A 44 -8.25 -4.38 13.44
C PRO A 44 -8.03 -5.89 13.62
N LEU A 45 -6.86 -6.25 14.15
CA LEU A 45 -6.52 -7.64 14.48
C LEU A 45 -7.35 -8.15 15.68
N GLY A 46 -7.79 -7.22 16.53
CA GLY A 46 -8.51 -7.50 17.77
C GLY A 46 -7.59 -8.01 18.88
N THR A 47 -8.22 -8.45 19.97
CA THR A 47 -7.52 -9.00 21.13
C THR A 47 -7.27 -10.48 20.93
N VAL A 48 -6.00 -10.88 21.05
CA VAL A 48 -5.57 -12.28 20.99
C VAL A 48 -4.98 -12.67 22.34
N ARG A 49 -5.12 -13.94 22.73
CA ARG A 49 -4.58 -14.42 24.00
C ARG A 49 -3.19 -14.99 23.75
N VAL A 50 -2.28 -14.79 24.72
CA VAL A 50 -0.91 -15.32 24.63
C VAL A 50 -0.89 -16.86 24.49
N GLN A 51 -1.89 -17.53 25.07
CA GLN A 51 -2.09 -18.98 24.97
C GLN A 51 -2.56 -19.47 23.59
N ASP A 52 -2.97 -18.58 22.69
CA ASP A 52 -3.29 -18.94 21.29
C ASP A 52 -2.02 -19.21 20.49
N PHE A 53 -0.86 -18.79 21.01
CA PHE A 53 0.45 -19.04 20.43
C PHE A 53 1.05 -20.34 21.00
N THR A 54 1.61 -21.17 20.12
CA THR A 54 2.16 -22.49 20.46
C THR A 54 3.69 -22.48 20.59
N GLY A 55 4.33 -21.32 20.43
CA GLY A 55 5.79 -21.16 20.49
C GLY A 55 6.33 -20.28 19.36
N ARG A 56 7.66 -20.13 19.31
CA ARG A 56 8.33 -19.35 18.26
C ARG A 56 7.87 -19.82 16.87
N HIS A 57 7.57 -18.88 15.99
CA HIS A 57 7.01 -19.09 14.65
C HIS A 57 5.52 -19.46 14.58
N SER A 58 4.83 -19.53 15.72
CA SER A 58 3.37 -19.63 15.73
C SER A 58 2.70 -18.31 15.39
N TYR A 59 1.48 -18.37 14.89
CA TYR A 59 0.72 -17.21 14.44
C TYR A 59 -0.75 -17.36 14.79
N THR A 60 -1.42 -16.21 14.91
CA THR A 60 -2.86 -16.18 15.21
C THR A 60 -3.68 -16.37 13.93
N THR A 61 -5.01 -16.45 14.09
CA THR A 61 -5.94 -16.43 12.97
C THR A 61 -5.72 -15.18 12.10
N GLU A 62 -5.72 -15.38 10.78
CA GLU A 62 -5.66 -14.31 9.80
C GLU A 62 -6.91 -13.44 9.85
N LYS A 63 -6.69 -12.13 9.81
CA LYS A 63 -7.75 -11.14 9.69
C LYS A 63 -7.62 -10.48 8.33
N SER A 64 -8.63 -10.70 7.49
CA SER A 64 -8.84 -9.90 6.30
C SER A 64 -9.33 -8.51 6.69
N PHE A 65 -8.81 -7.51 6.00
CA PHE A 65 -9.25 -6.13 6.13
C PHE A 65 -9.54 -5.56 4.74
N GLN A 66 -9.83 -4.28 4.65
CA GLN A 66 -10.18 -3.64 3.38
C GLN A 66 -9.06 -3.87 2.34
N PRO A 67 -9.39 -4.43 1.16
CA PRO A 67 -8.40 -4.61 0.10
C PRO A 67 -7.97 -3.25 -0.45
N ILE A 68 -6.73 -3.16 -0.93
CA ILE A 68 -6.29 -1.99 -1.68
C ILE A 68 -7.02 -1.99 -3.02
N ARG A 69 -7.82 -0.96 -3.27
CA ARG A 69 -8.53 -0.76 -4.53
C ARG A 69 -7.90 0.40 -5.28
N LEU A 70 -7.48 0.12 -6.51
CA LEU A 70 -6.96 1.12 -7.44
C LEU A 70 -7.96 1.24 -8.58
N ASN A 71 -8.42 2.46 -8.84
CA ASN A 71 -9.30 2.74 -9.96
C ASN A 71 -8.47 3.30 -11.11
N CYS A 72 -8.22 2.43 -12.07
CA CYS A 72 -7.48 2.74 -13.28
C CYS A 72 -8.54 3.01 -14.35
N GLY A 73 -9.16 4.19 -14.34
CA GLY A 73 -10.30 4.49 -15.21
C GLY A 73 -10.08 4.05 -16.67
N ALA A 74 -11.16 3.70 -17.38
CA ALA A 74 -11.12 3.15 -18.74
C ALA A 74 -10.44 4.06 -19.80
N ASP A 75 -10.07 5.27 -19.39
CA ASP A 75 -9.55 6.32 -20.25
C ASP A 75 -8.02 6.37 -20.31
N LEU A 76 -7.29 5.51 -19.57
CA LEU A 76 -5.82 5.46 -19.60
C LEU A 76 -5.30 5.13 -21.00
N ALA A 77 -4.43 5.99 -21.55
CA ALA A 77 -3.81 5.83 -22.86
C ALA A 77 -2.56 4.95 -22.71
N GLY A 78 -2.76 3.64 -22.64
CA GLY A 78 -1.67 2.67 -22.66
C GLY A 78 -1.84 1.50 -21.69
N ALA A 79 -0.95 0.52 -21.85
CA ALA A 79 -0.78 -0.61 -20.94
C ALA A 79 0.41 -0.34 -20.03
N TYR A 80 0.14 0.08 -18.79
CA TYR A 80 1.11 0.30 -17.73
C TYR A 80 1.04 -0.86 -16.75
N ASN A 81 2.18 -1.29 -16.24
CA ASN A 81 2.26 -2.26 -15.18
C ASN A 81 2.10 -1.55 -13.84
N VAL A 82 1.11 -1.99 -13.07
CA VAL A 82 0.89 -1.48 -11.72
C VAL A 82 1.61 -2.39 -10.74
N SER A 83 2.54 -1.82 -9.99
CA SER A 83 3.31 -2.53 -8.96
C SER A 83 3.09 -1.92 -7.59
N LEU A 84 2.98 -2.75 -6.55
CA LEU A 84 2.93 -2.35 -5.16
C LEU A 84 4.26 -2.65 -4.47
N THR A 85 4.74 -1.71 -3.68
CA THR A 85 5.91 -1.90 -2.82
C THR A 85 5.49 -1.65 -1.38
N PHE A 86 5.71 -2.61 -0.49
CA PHE A 86 5.40 -2.47 0.92
C PHE A 86 6.66 -2.09 1.70
N ASN A 87 6.57 -1.12 2.59
CA ASN A 87 7.66 -0.66 3.46
C ASN A 87 7.17 -0.57 4.90
N ALA A 88 7.87 -1.25 5.80
CA ALA A 88 7.66 -1.15 7.24
C ALA A 88 8.98 -1.42 7.96
N THR A 89 9.01 -1.16 9.26
CA THR A 89 10.12 -1.56 10.12
C THR A 89 10.03 -3.06 10.37
N PRO A 90 10.98 -3.88 9.88
CA PRO A 90 10.95 -5.32 10.10
C PRO A 90 11.14 -5.65 11.59
N ASP A 91 10.50 -6.74 12.04
CA ASP A 91 10.69 -7.24 13.41
C ASP A 91 12.13 -7.76 13.62
N PRO A 92 12.73 -7.64 14.82
CA PRO A 92 14.07 -8.18 15.11
C PRO A 92 14.20 -9.68 14.85
N GLY A 93 13.11 -10.45 14.91
CA GLY A 93 13.10 -11.86 14.55
C GLY A 93 13.31 -12.14 13.06
N ASN A 94 13.31 -11.09 12.21
CA ASN A 94 13.55 -11.13 10.76
C ASN A 94 12.71 -12.18 10.02
N ALA A 95 11.50 -12.44 10.54
CA ALA A 95 10.55 -13.34 9.91
C ALA A 95 9.94 -12.67 8.67
N PRO A 96 9.67 -13.44 7.59
CA PRO A 96 9.21 -12.88 6.32
C PRO A 96 7.84 -12.20 6.49
N GLY A 97 7.74 -10.96 6.01
CA GLY A 97 6.51 -10.15 6.08
C GLY A 97 6.10 -9.73 7.49
N VAL A 98 6.96 -9.92 8.50
CA VAL A 98 6.68 -9.49 9.87
C VAL A 98 7.25 -8.09 10.10
N LEU A 99 6.38 -7.18 10.54
CA LEU A 99 6.76 -5.85 11.00
C LEU A 99 6.83 -5.80 12.54
N ALA A 100 7.75 -4.96 13.03
CA ALA A 100 7.88 -4.62 14.43
C ALA A 100 6.66 -3.84 14.92
N LEU A 101 6.31 -4.03 16.19
CA LEU A 101 5.30 -3.21 16.84
C LEU A 101 5.80 -1.77 17.02
N THR A 102 4.88 -0.82 16.93
CA THR A 102 5.13 0.59 17.22
C THR A 102 5.54 0.72 18.70
N PRO A 103 6.71 1.33 19.00
CA PRO A 103 7.14 1.51 20.37
C PRO A 103 6.16 2.41 21.13
N ASP A 104 5.55 1.87 22.18
CA ASP A 104 4.59 2.57 23.04
C ASP A 104 4.70 2.04 24.48
N ALA A 105 4.13 2.78 25.44
CA ALA A 105 4.09 2.37 26.83
C ALA A 105 3.27 1.09 27.00
N GLY A 106 3.90 0.02 27.50
CA GLY A 106 3.25 -1.28 27.63
C GLY A 106 3.03 -2.00 26.30
N VAL A 107 3.87 -1.72 25.29
CA VAL A 107 3.89 -2.50 24.04
C VAL A 107 4.20 -3.98 24.32
N ALA A 108 3.53 -4.88 23.61
CA ALA A 108 3.81 -6.31 23.68
C ALA A 108 5.24 -6.62 23.19
N THR A 109 5.85 -7.66 23.73
CA THR A 109 7.19 -8.12 23.30
C THR A 109 7.16 -9.58 22.90
N GLY A 110 8.08 -9.98 22.00
CA GLY A 110 8.13 -11.33 21.46
C GLY A 110 7.06 -11.64 20.40
N VAL A 111 6.32 -10.63 19.94
CA VAL A 111 5.33 -10.71 18.87
C VAL A 111 5.52 -9.57 17.88
N GLY A 112 5.27 -9.85 16.61
CA GLY A 112 5.15 -8.87 15.54
C GLY A 112 3.86 -9.04 14.77
N ILE A 113 3.61 -8.15 13.80
CA ILE A 113 2.44 -8.25 12.90
C ILE A 113 2.94 -8.75 11.55
N GLN A 114 2.42 -9.89 11.11
CA GLN A 114 2.70 -10.42 9.78
C GLN A 114 1.66 -9.92 8.79
N LEU A 115 2.12 -9.28 7.72
CA LEU A 115 1.30 -8.86 6.60
C LEU A 115 1.44 -9.88 5.46
N LEU A 116 0.30 -10.33 4.94
CA LEU A 116 0.22 -11.25 3.82
C LEU A 116 -0.55 -10.59 2.68
N MET A 117 -0.04 -10.79 1.47
CA MET A 117 -0.68 -10.40 0.22
C MET A 117 -0.97 -11.66 -0.58
N ASN A 118 -2.24 -11.86 -0.94
CA ASN A 118 -2.69 -13.09 -1.63
C ASN A 118 -2.27 -14.38 -0.90
N GLY A 119 -2.26 -14.37 0.45
CA GLY A 119 -1.85 -15.52 1.27
C GLY A 119 -0.35 -15.76 1.39
N ALA A 120 0.50 -14.94 0.75
CA ALA A 120 1.95 -15.01 0.88
C ALA A 120 2.49 -13.85 1.73
N PRO A 121 3.50 -14.06 2.60
CA PRO A 121 4.12 -12.97 3.34
C PRO A 121 4.72 -11.92 2.41
N VAL A 122 4.51 -10.64 2.72
CA VAL A 122 5.07 -9.54 1.92
C VAL A 122 6.58 -9.47 2.08
N ALA A 123 7.28 -9.08 1.01
CA ALA A 123 8.70 -8.75 1.08
C ALA A 123 8.85 -7.23 1.16
N TRP A 124 9.43 -6.74 2.26
CA TRP A 124 9.67 -5.32 2.46
C TRP A 124 10.61 -4.76 1.38
N GLY A 125 10.31 -3.58 0.85
CA GLY A 125 11.09 -2.90 -0.18
C GLY A 125 11.03 -3.55 -1.57
N LYS A 126 10.28 -4.65 -1.75
CA LYS A 126 10.16 -5.33 -3.05
C LYS A 126 8.89 -4.92 -3.78
N SER A 127 9.07 -4.47 -5.01
CA SER A 127 7.97 -4.20 -5.94
C SER A 127 7.34 -5.50 -6.41
N VAL A 128 6.03 -5.64 -6.24
CA VAL A 128 5.25 -6.76 -6.76
C VAL A 128 4.23 -6.25 -7.75
N LYS A 129 4.25 -6.79 -8.96
CA LYS A 129 3.24 -6.49 -9.97
C LYS A 129 1.89 -7.04 -9.53
N ILE A 130 0.89 -6.18 -9.44
CA ILE A 130 -0.47 -6.52 -9.02
C ILE A 130 -1.45 -6.55 -10.18
N GLY A 131 -1.07 -5.96 -11.31
CA GLY A 131 -1.89 -5.95 -12.52
C GLY A 131 -1.27 -5.09 -13.61
N ALA A 132 -2.04 -4.89 -14.67
CA ALA A 132 -1.69 -3.97 -15.74
C ALA A 132 -2.96 -3.26 -16.22
N THR A 133 -2.82 -2.03 -16.70
CA THR A 133 -3.91 -1.31 -17.37
C THR A 133 -4.15 -1.95 -18.75
N PRO A 134 -5.36 -1.87 -19.33
CA PRO A 134 -6.51 -1.02 -18.98
C PRO A 134 -7.53 -1.68 -18.03
N ASP A 135 -7.11 -2.60 -17.14
CA ASP A 135 -8.05 -3.15 -16.16
C ASP A 135 -8.67 -2.01 -15.33
N PRO A 136 -10.00 -1.85 -15.35
CA PRO A 136 -10.66 -0.67 -14.78
C PRO A 136 -10.48 -0.59 -13.26
N THR A 137 -10.34 -1.74 -12.62
CA THR A 137 -10.21 -1.85 -11.16
C THR A 137 -9.23 -2.94 -10.79
N LEU A 138 -8.18 -2.59 -10.06
CA LEU A 138 -7.28 -3.56 -9.45
C LEU A 138 -7.61 -3.66 -7.96
N SER A 139 -7.81 -4.88 -7.47
CA SER A 139 -8.10 -5.17 -6.07
C SER A 139 -7.07 -6.14 -5.51
N VAL A 140 -6.35 -5.72 -4.48
CA VAL A 140 -5.32 -6.55 -3.82
C VAL A 140 -5.81 -6.94 -2.44
N PRO A 141 -6.20 -8.21 -2.22
CA PRO A 141 -6.59 -8.68 -0.90
C PRO A 141 -5.34 -8.79 -0.01
N LEU A 142 -5.43 -8.14 1.14
CA LEU A 142 -4.42 -8.18 2.18
C LEU A 142 -5.03 -8.80 3.44
N THR A 143 -4.23 -9.60 4.12
CA THR A 143 -4.55 -10.15 5.44
C THR A 143 -3.41 -9.85 6.40
N ALA A 144 -3.73 -9.69 7.67
CA ALA A 144 -2.74 -9.54 8.72
C ALA A 144 -3.01 -10.53 9.85
N ARG A 145 -1.95 -10.94 10.54
CA ARG A 145 -2.01 -11.81 11.73
C ARG A 145 -0.88 -11.47 12.68
N TYR A 146 -1.04 -11.77 13.97
CA TYR A 146 0.09 -11.70 14.89
C TYR A 146 0.99 -12.92 14.71
N TYR A 147 2.30 -12.70 14.85
CA TYR A 147 3.33 -13.72 14.68
C TYR A 147 4.28 -13.69 15.87
N GLN A 148 4.49 -14.83 16.52
CA GLN A 148 5.42 -14.95 17.63
C GLN A 148 6.86 -15.04 17.13
N THR A 149 7.64 -13.99 17.40
CA THR A 149 9.06 -13.91 17.01
C THR A 149 10.01 -14.24 18.16
N GLY A 150 9.59 -14.00 19.40
CA GLY A 150 10.38 -14.29 20.60
C GLY A 150 9.97 -15.61 21.28
N ASP A 151 10.85 -16.13 22.13
CA ASP A 151 10.56 -17.35 22.92
C ASP A 151 9.47 -17.17 23.96
N ARG A 152 9.31 -15.92 24.44
CA ARG A 152 8.29 -15.56 25.41
C ARG A 152 7.57 -14.31 24.94
N ILE A 153 6.24 -14.35 25.04
CA ILE A 153 5.37 -13.22 24.71
C ILE A 153 5.05 -12.48 26.00
N THR A 154 5.22 -11.16 26.00
CA THR A 154 4.70 -10.30 27.07
C THR A 154 3.44 -9.62 26.56
N ALA A 155 2.35 -9.72 27.32
CA ALA A 155 1.10 -9.07 26.98
C ALA A 155 1.25 -7.55 26.99
N GLY A 156 0.61 -6.89 26.02
CA GLY A 156 0.72 -5.46 25.84
C GLY A 156 0.01 -4.97 24.59
N VAL A 157 0.16 -3.68 24.29
CA VAL A 157 -0.37 -3.06 23.07
C VAL A 157 0.44 -3.56 21.88
N ALA A 158 -0.25 -4.02 20.82
CA ALA A 158 0.38 -4.57 19.63
C ALA A 158 -0.06 -3.82 18.37
N ASN A 159 0.25 -2.52 18.32
CA ASN A 159 0.00 -1.68 17.17
C ASN A 159 1.20 -1.71 16.22
N GLY A 160 0.97 -1.51 14.93
CA GLY A 160 2.03 -1.39 13.94
C GLY A 160 1.59 -0.51 12.78
N THR A 161 2.54 -0.01 12.01
CA THR A 161 2.26 0.81 10.82
C THR A 161 3.13 0.35 9.69
N ALA A 162 2.49 0.08 8.55
CA ALA A 162 3.15 -0.20 7.29
C ALA A 162 2.70 0.83 6.26
N THR A 163 3.59 1.14 5.34
CA THR A 163 3.34 2.02 4.20
C THR A 163 3.38 1.19 2.93
N PHE A 164 2.58 1.57 1.94
CA PHE A 164 2.64 0.97 0.62
C PHE A 164 2.80 2.08 -0.42
N VAL A 165 3.55 1.79 -1.48
CA VAL A 165 3.81 2.69 -2.59
C VAL A 165 3.32 2.03 -3.86
N VAL A 166 2.52 2.76 -4.63
CA VAL A 166 2.03 2.32 -5.94
C VAL A 166 2.94 2.89 -7.01
N ASN A 167 3.53 2.03 -7.83
CA ASN A 167 4.39 2.39 -8.96
C ASN A 167 3.68 2.05 -10.28
N TYR A 168 3.77 2.95 -11.25
CA TYR A 168 3.23 2.81 -12.59
C TYR A 168 4.39 2.83 -13.59
N ASN A 169 4.67 1.67 -14.22
CA ASN A 169 5.80 1.49 -15.14
C ASN A 169 5.36 1.02 -16.53
#